data_AF-A0A1B3NC88-F1
#
_entry.id   AF-A0A1B3NC88-F1
#
_cell.length_a   1.000
_cell.length_b   1.000
_cell.length_c   1.000
_cell.angle_alpha   90.00
_cell.angle_beta   90.00
_cell.angle_gamma   90.00
#
_symmetry.space_group_name_H-M   'P 1'
#
loop_
_entity.id
_entity.type
_entity.pdbx_description
1 polymer ?
#
loop_
_entity_poly.entity_id
_entity_poly.type
_entity_poly.pdbx_seq_one_letter_code
_entity_poly.pdbx_strand_id
1 'polypeptide(L)'
;MLPTILRAAASTRAATSLAFTNADGAHGSYRSAMGVDGAEYGYGPVDGRDRVWRRTGEGVVQTLSGPCEPLIAERFLDLVHGRATTDGLVMQARWPVVDFEGNRTVETVPVVLTRDGGDLTFTALTIGAGRVAIPASDVSSFLSARRPGRISDGVAPRAQSVFDEQLLALARMAPGVLSPGENLMAAYGQTRMRLQMGGQPLSEANAAKIDQVVGVLARGLDGQGISQGDLSGVMQLLSDLSRGRAADALPGHAMALLVSELEPSLRACGAIYDAAMKAERTVEADDTASAMAPR
;
A
#
# COMPACT_ATOMS: atom_id res chain seq x y z
N MET A 1 -1.42 -16.36 29.11
CA MET A 1 -0.63 -17.07 28.09
C MET A 1 -0.90 -16.41 26.76
N LEU A 2 0.13 -15.78 26.19
CA LEU A 2 0.04 -14.93 24.99
C LEU A 2 -0.15 -15.74 23.69
N PRO A 3 -0.83 -15.19 22.67
CA PRO A 3 -1.16 -15.92 21.45
C PRO A 3 0.02 -16.05 20.48
N THR A 4 0.04 -17.20 19.82
CA THR A 4 0.99 -17.82 18.88
C THR A 4 1.27 -17.04 17.57
N ILE A 5 1.20 -15.70 17.54
CA ILE A 5 1.29 -14.93 16.29
C ILE A 5 2.72 -14.42 15.99
N LEU A 6 3.65 -14.47 16.95
CA LEU A 6 5.00 -13.90 16.79
C LEU A 6 6.11 -14.91 16.45
N ARG A 7 5.79 -16.08 15.89
CA ARG A 7 6.80 -17.05 15.42
C ARG A 7 7.05 -17.09 13.91
N ALA A 8 6.47 -16.18 13.15
CA ALA A 8 6.71 -16.05 11.71
C ALA A 8 7.78 -15.00 11.33
N ALA A 9 8.28 -14.21 12.28
CA ALA A 9 9.21 -13.10 12.01
C ALA A 9 10.70 -13.49 12.02
N ALA A 10 11.05 -14.76 12.25
CA ALA A 10 12.45 -15.19 12.20
C ALA A 10 12.55 -16.71 11.94
N SER A 11 12.34 -17.13 10.69
CA SER A 11 12.80 -18.43 10.23
C SER A 11 13.00 -18.44 8.71
N THR A 12 14.22 -18.09 8.31
CA THR A 12 14.94 -18.74 7.20
C THR A 12 14.38 -18.55 5.79
N ARG A 13 14.94 -17.54 5.12
CA ARG A 13 15.18 -17.47 3.68
C ARG A 13 15.54 -18.85 3.11
N ALA A 14 14.60 -19.47 2.42
CA ALA A 14 14.89 -20.28 1.25
C ALA A 14 13.89 -19.80 0.19
N ALA A 15 14.34 -18.95 -0.73
CA ALA A 15 13.64 -18.81 -2.00
C ALA A 15 13.76 -20.18 -2.67
N THR A 16 12.74 -21.02 -2.56
CA THR A 16 12.68 -22.27 -3.32
C THR A 16 12.64 -21.89 -4.79
N SER A 17 13.68 -22.24 -5.54
CA SER A 17 13.64 -22.14 -7.00
C SER A 17 12.47 -22.98 -7.52
N LEU A 18 11.79 -22.47 -8.55
CA LEU A 18 10.69 -23.16 -9.20
C LEU A 18 11.21 -24.43 -9.90
N ALA A 19 10.59 -25.56 -9.59
CA ALA A 19 10.86 -26.80 -10.30
C ALA A 19 10.02 -26.87 -11.58
N PHE A 20 10.62 -26.52 -12.72
CA PHE A 20 9.94 -26.52 -14.01
C PHE A 20 9.76 -27.92 -14.60
N THR A 21 8.56 -28.18 -15.11
CA THR A 21 8.19 -29.39 -15.85
C THR A 21 7.71 -29.04 -17.25
N ASN A 22 7.93 -29.94 -18.21
CA ASN A 22 7.40 -29.80 -19.56
C ASN A 22 5.94 -30.27 -19.60
N ALA A 23 5.09 -29.56 -20.34
CA ALA A 23 3.71 -29.89 -20.57
C ALA A 23 3.31 -29.55 -22.01
N ASP A 24 2.31 -30.24 -22.54
CA ASP A 24 1.75 -29.97 -23.86
C ASP A 24 0.42 -29.23 -23.73
N GLY A 25 0.27 -28.14 -24.49
CA GLY A 25 -0.92 -27.31 -24.51
C GLY A 25 -1.53 -27.19 -25.90
N ALA A 26 -2.72 -26.57 -25.98
CA ALA A 26 -3.45 -26.36 -27.23
C ALA A 26 -2.66 -25.57 -28.30
N HIS A 27 -1.65 -24.82 -27.88
CA HIS A 27 -0.83 -23.97 -28.76
C HIS A 27 0.62 -24.46 -28.90
N GLY A 28 0.95 -25.63 -28.35
CA GLY A 28 2.29 -26.23 -28.37
C GLY A 28 2.79 -26.61 -26.97
N SER A 29 4.00 -27.16 -26.94
CA SER A 29 4.68 -27.52 -25.69
C SER A 29 5.12 -26.26 -24.94
N TYR A 30 4.90 -26.26 -23.63
CA TYR A 30 5.32 -25.20 -22.71
C TYR A 30 6.01 -25.81 -21.50
N ARG A 31 6.62 -24.97 -20.68
CA ARG A 31 7.16 -25.35 -19.39
C ARG A 31 6.49 -24.57 -18.29
N SER A 32 6.14 -25.25 -17.21
CA SER A 32 5.53 -24.60 -16.06
C SER A 32 5.98 -25.21 -14.74
N ALA A 33 5.82 -24.42 -13.69
CA ALA A 33 6.10 -24.78 -12.31
C ALA A 33 4.98 -24.22 -11.42
N MET A 34 4.61 -24.98 -10.39
CA MET A 34 3.68 -24.51 -9.38
C MET A 34 4.42 -23.70 -8.31
N GLY A 35 3.97 -22.48 -8.10
CA GLY A 35 4.40 -21.64 -6.98
C GLY A 35 3.70 -22.04 -5.67
N VAL A 36 4.31 -21.68 -4.54
CA VAL A 36 3.73 -21.89 -3.21
C VAL A 36 2.59 -20.90 -2.90
N ASP A 37 2.44 -19.86 -3.72
CA ASP A 37 1.28 -18.97 -3.74
C ASP A 37 0.07 -19.61 -4.44
N GLY A 38 0.20 -20.86 -4.92
CA GLY A 38 -0.84 -21.59 -5.64
C GLY A 38 -1.02 -21.15 -7.10
N ALA A 39 -0.19 -20.24 -7.61
CA ALA A 39 -0.18 -19.87 -9.01
C ALA A 39 0.72 -20.81 -9.82
N GLU A 40 0.35 -21.04 -11.08
CA GLU A 40 1.22 -21.70 -12.05
C GLU A 40 2.02 -20.63 -12.80
N TYR A 41 3.33 -20.81 -12.86
CA TYR A 41 4.25 -19.96 -13.60
C TYR A 41 4.77 -20.72 -14.80
N GLY A 42 4.81 -20.10 -15.97
CA GLY A 42 5.26 -20.82 -17.15
C GLY A 42 5.82 -19.96 -18.25
N TYR A 43 6.49 -20.63 -19.17
CA TYR A 43 6.97 -20.06 -20.41
C TYR A 43 6.64 -20.99 -21.57
N GLY A 44 6.17 -20.42 -22.67
CA GLY A 44 5.75 -21.15 -23.87
C GLY A 44 4.52 -20.55 -24.53
N PRO A 45 3.92 -21.24 -25.51
CA PRO A 45 2.87 -20.67 -26.35
C PRO A 45 1.53 -20.60 -25.62
N VAL A 46 1.03 -19.37 -25.37
CA VAL A 46 -0.30 -19.12 -24.77
C VAL A 46 -1.34 -18.74 -25.83
N ASP A 47 -0.93 -18.03 -26.87
CA ASP A 47 -1.75 -17.53 -27.98
C ASP A 47 -1.07 -17.86 -29.34
N GLY A 48 -0.36 -19.00 -29.39
CA GLY A 48 0.52 -19.37 -30.50
C GLY A 48 1.84 -18.59 -30.53
N ARG A 49 2.12 -17.76 -29.51
CA ARG A 49 3.39 -17.06 -29.34
C ARG A 49 4.01 -17.39 -27.99
N ASP A 50 5.31 -17.61 -27.99
CA ASP A 50 6.07 -17.83 -26.77
C ASP A 50 6.04 -16.59 -25.89
N ARG A 51 5.58 -16.79 -24.66
CA ARG A 51 5.48 -15.74 -23.65
C ARG A 51 5.86 -16.30 -22.30
N VAL A 52 6.28 -15.42 -21.41
CA VAL A 52 6.33 -15.72 -19.99
C VAL A 52 4.99 -15.35 -19.38
N TRP A 53 4.43 -16.23 -18.57
CA TRP A 53 3.09 -16.05 -18.01
C TRP A 53 2.97 -16.57 -16.59
N ARG A 54 1.93 -16.08 -15.91
CA ARG A 54 1.43 -16.57 -14.63
C ARG A 54 -0.05 -16.86 -14.77
N ARG A 55 -0.50 -18.01 -14.28
CA ARG A 55 -1.89 -18.40 -14.19
C ARG A 55 -2.28 -18.47 -12.71
N THR A 56 -3.26 -17.66 -12.31
CA THR A 56 -3.78 -17.69 -10.93
C THR A 56 -4.55 -18.99 -10.66
N GLY A 57 -4.79 -19.34 -9.39
CA GLY A 57 -5.64 -20.49 -9.04
C GLY A 57 -7.06 -20.41 -9.59
N GLU A 58 -7.54 -19.20 -9.93
CA GLU A 58 -8.84 -18.96 -10.59
C GLU A 58 -8.79 -19.14 -12.12
N GLY A 59 -7.63 -19.51 -12.69
CA GLY A 59 -7.44 -19.76 -14.11
C GLY A 59 -7.13 -18.53 -14.96
N VAL A 60 -6.96 -17.34 -14.36
CA VAL A 60 -6.64 -16.11 -15.09
C VAL A 60 -5.19 -16.14 -15.54
N VAL A 61 -4.95 -16.11 -16.85
CA VAL A 61 -3.60 -16.07 -17.44
C VAL A 61 -3.15 -14.64 -17.63
N GLN A 62 -1.96 -14.33 -17.13
CA GLN A 62 -1.30 -13.03 -17.18
C GLN A 62 0.01 -13.16 -17.95
N THR A 63 0.22 -12.29 -18.94
CA THR A 63 1.52 -12.22 -19.62
C THR A 63 2.47 -11.38 -18.77
N LEU A 64 3.61 -11.95 -18.40
CA LEU A 64 4.67 -11.29 -17.64
C LEU A 64 5.78 -10.75 -18.54
N SER A 65 5.97 -11.37 -19.71
CA SER A 65 6.93 -10.89 -20.70
C SER A 65 6.53 -11.41 -22.08
N GLY A 66 6.94 -10.67 -23.11
CA GLY A 66 6.94 -11.15 -24.49
C GLY A 66 7.94 -12.29 -24.71
N PRO A 67 8.22 -12.63 -25.98
CA PRO A 67 9.18 -13.68 -26.31
C PRO A 67 10.56 -13.39 -25.73
N CYS A 68 11.11 -14.34 -24.99
CA CYS A 68 12.47 -14.27 -24.46
C CYS A 68 13.11 -15.66 -24.41
N GLU A 69 14.44 -15.70 -24.27
CA GLU A 69 15.15 -16.97 -24.23
C GLU A 69 14.74 -17.80 -23.00
N PRO A 70 14.61 -19.14 -23.14
CA PRO A 70 14.20 -20.03 -22.05
C PRO A 70 14.93 -19.83 -20.72
N LEU A 71 16.25 -19.66 -20.76
CA LEU A 71 17.05 -19.45 -19.55
C LEU A 71 16.75 -18.11 -18.88
N ILE A 72 16.46 -17.07 -19.66
CA ILE A 72 16.06 -15.76 -19.16
C ILE A 72 14.66 -15.84 -18.55
N ALA A 73 13.75 -16.58 -19.20
CA ALA A 73 12.40 -16.82 -18.73
C ALA A 73 12.39 -17.50 -17.35
N GLU A 74 13.13 -18.59 -17.18
CA GLU A 74 13.19 -19.30 -15.90
C GLU A 74 13.77 -18.44 -14.77
N ARG A 75 14.89 -17.74 -15.01
CA ARG A 75 15.49 -16.85 -14.00
C ARG A 75 14.56 -15.71 -13.61
N PHE A 76 13.82 -15.18 -14.58
CA PHE A 76 12.82 -14.16 -14.33
C PHE A 76 11.65 -14.73 -13.51
N LEU A 77 11.15 -15.92 -13.85
CA LEU A 77 10.08 -16.58 -13.09
C LEU A 77 10.50 -16.93 -11.66
N ASP A 78 11.76 -17.34 -11.43
CA ASP A 78 12.31 -17.54 -10.08
C ASP A 78 12.32 -16.24 -9.27
N LEU A 79 12.68 -15.11 -9.88
CA LEU A 79 12.62 -13.80 -9.24
C LEU A 79 11.18 -13.41 -8.89
N VAL A 80 10.25 -13.61 -9.83
CA VAL A 80 8.83 -13.33 -9.65
C VAL A 80 8.25 -14.19 -8.53
N HIS A 81 8.55 -15.49 -8.53
CA HIS A 81 8.16 -16.42 -7.49
C HIS A 81 8.71 -15.99 -6.14
N GLY A 82 10.03 -15.78 -6.03
CA GLY A 82 10.65 -15.34 -4.79
C GLY A 82 10.01 -14.07 -4.21
N ARG A 83 9.67 -13.09 -5.04
CA ARG A 83 8.97 -11.88 -4.58
C ARG A 83 7.53 -12.13 -4.15
N ALA A 84 6.78 -12.92 -4.93
CA ALA A 84 5.40 -13.27 -4.60
C ALA A 84 5.28 -14.01 -3.26
N THR A 85 6.27 -14.84 -2.92
CA THR A 85 6.24 -15.71 -1.74
C THR A 85 6.83 -15.06 -0.49
N THR A 86 7.71 -14.07 -0.65
CA THR A 86 8.43 -13.45 0.47
C THR A 86 7.78 -12.13 0.90
N ASP A 87 7.21 -11.36 -0.04
CA ASP A 87 6.95 -9.94 0.21
C ASP A 87 5.48 -9.50 0.10
N GLY A 88 4.55 -10.42 -0.17
CA GLY A 88 3.13 -10.16 0.02
C GLY A 88 2.42 -9.52 -1.18
N LEU A 89 1.21 -10.04 -1.41
CA LEU A 89 0.16 -9.58 -2.31
C LEU A 89 0.61 -9.15 -3.72
N VAL A 90 0.51 -10.06 -4.68
CA VAL A 90 0.58 -9.71 -6.10
C VAL A 90 -0.74 -9.05 -6.51
N MET A 91 -0.65 -7.78 -6.88
CA MET A 91 -1.78 -6.97 -7.30
C MET A 91 -1.73 -6.68 -8.80
N GLN A 92 -2.87 -6.46 -9.43
CA GLN A 92 -2.90 -5.96 -10.82
C GLN A 92 -2.92 -4.44 -10.83
N ALA A 93 -2.04 -3.84 -11.63
CA ALA A 93 -1.99 -2.40 -11.82
C ALA A 93 -1.75 -2.03 -13.28
N ARG A 94 -2.22 -0.85 -13.68
CA ARG A 94 -1.81 -0.25 -14.95
C ARG A 94 -0.43 0.36 -14.77
N TRP A 95 0.55 -0.11 -15.52
CA TRP A 95 1.95 0.27 -15.33
C TRP A 95 2.60 0.64 -16.67
N PRO A 96 3.51 1.63 -16.68
CA PRO A 96 4.31 1.93 -17.86
C PRO A 96 5.28 0.79 -18.17
N VAL A 97 5.24 0.31 -19.41
CA VAL A 97 6.11 -0.75 -19.92
C VAL A 97 6.86 -0.23 -21.13
N VAL A 98 8.15 -0.52 -21.22
CA VAL A 98 8.96 -0.33 -22.42
C VAL A 98 9.08 -1.68 -23.12
N ASP A 99 8.55 -1.78 -24.34
CA ASP A 99 8.70 -3.00 -25.13
C ASP A 99 10.13 -3.17 -25.66
N PHE A 100 10.41 -4.29 -26.34
CA PHE A 100 11.73 -4.59 -26.89
C PHE A 100 12.16 -3.65 -28.03
N GLU A 101 11.23 -2.90 -28.62
CA GLU A 101 11.50 -1.88 -29.64
C GLU A 101 11.73 -0.49 -29.04
N GLY A 102 11.59 -0.37 -27.71
CA GLY A 102 11.73 0.89 -26.99
C GLY A 102 10.44 1.73 -26.95
N ASN A 103 9.31 1.21 -27.43
CA ASN A 103 8.03 1.91 -27.37
C ASN A 103 7.48 1.85 -25.94
N ARG A 104 6.94 2.98 -25.49
CA ARG A 104 6.33 3.11 -24.15
C ARG A 104 4.83 2.88 -24.24
N THR A 105 4.33 1.85 -23.56
CA THR A 105 2.91 1.52 -23.44
C THR A 105 2.47 1.55 -21.97
N VAL A 106 1.15 1.47 -21.72
CA VAL A 106 0.59 1.26 -20.37
C VAL A 106 -0.19 -0.05 -20.39
N GLU A 107 0.27 -1.02 -19.62
CA GLU A 107 -0.26 -2.38 -19.60
C GLU A 107 -0.76 -2.76 -18.21
N THR A 108 -1.69 -3.72 -18.13
CA THR A 108 -2.10 -4.30 -16.85
C THR A 108 -1.10 -5.38 -16.47
N VAL A 109 -0.28 -5.11 -15.45
CA VAL A 109 0.80 -6.00 -15.02
C VAL A 109 0.66 -6.37 -13.54
N PRO A 110 1.19 -7.53 -13.13
CA PRO A 110 1.33 -7.84 -11.72
C PRO A 110 2.38 -6.93 -11.06
N VAL A 111 2.05 -6.38 -9.90
CA VAL A 111 2.91 -5.52 -9.08
C VAL A 111 2.96 -6.11 -7.68
N VAL A 112 4.17 -6.15 -7.12
CA VAL A 112 4.40 -6.49 -5.72
C VAL A 112 4.73 -5.21 -4.97
N LEU A 113 4.09 -5.03 -3.82
CA LEU A 113 4.42 -3.96 -2.89
C LEU A 113 5.17 -4.57 -1.70
N THR A 114 6.33 -4.02 -1.40
CA THR A 114 7.22 -4.51 -0.35
C THR A 114 7.58 -3.38 0.62
N ARG A 115 7.94 -3.77 1.85
CA ARG A 115 8.51 -2.86 2.84
C ARG A 115 9.79 -3.43 3.43
N ASP A 116 10.90 -2.75 3.20
CA ASP A 116 12.22 -3.14 3.71
C ASP A 116 12.91 -1.93 4.34
N GLY A 117 13.40 -2.07 5.57
CA GLY A 117 14.06 -0.96 6.29
C GLY A 117 13.20 0.31 6.48
N GLY A 118 11.88 0.22 6.25
CA GLY A 118 10.96 1.35 6.24
C GLY A 118 10.70 1.96 4.85
N ASP A 119 11.47 1.58 3.83
CA ASP A 119 11.27 1.98 2.44
C ASP A 119 10.07 1.24 1.84
N LEU A 120 9.24 1.95 1.07
CA LEU A 120 8.16 1.34 0.30
C LEU A 120 8.63 1.14 -1.14
N THR A 121 8.54 -0.09 -1.64
CA THR A 121 8.91 -0.38 -3.03
C THR A 121 7.77 -1.08 -3.76
N PHE A 122 7.32 -0.48 -4.86
CA PHE A 122 6.41 -1.06 -5.82
C PHE A 122 7.23 -1.60 -6.99
N THR A 123 7.13 -2.90 -7.23
CA THR A 123 7.86 -3.54 -8.32
C THR A 123 6.91 -4.28 -9.24
N ALA A 124 6.80 -3.79 -10.47
CA ALA A 124 6.15 -4.53 -11.54
C ALA A 124 6.96 -5.80 -11.84
N LEU A 125 6.24 -6.92 -11.97
CA LEU A 125 6.75 -8.23 -12.28
C LEU A 125 6.69 -8.49 -13.79
N THR A 126 7.05 -7.47 -14.58
CA THR A 126 7.04 -7.47 -16.03
C THR A 126 8.35 -6.89 -16.56
N ILE A 127 8.95 -7.53 -17.56
CA ILE A 127 10.19 -7.02 -18.19
C ILE A 127 9.90 -5.66 -18.85
N GLY A 128 10.81 -4.71 -18.70
CA GLY A 128 10.64 -3.34 -19.23
C GLY A 128 9.71 -2.46 -18.41
N ALA A 129 9.11 -2.99 -17.34
CA ALA A 129 8.35 -2.23 -16.37
C ALA A 129 9.30 -1.72 -15.27
N GLY A 130 9.39 -0.40 -15.12
CA GLY A 130 10.25 0.21 -14.10
C GLY A 130 9.74 -0.03 -12.66
N ARG A 131 10.56 0.32 -11.66
CA ARG A 131 10.17 0.23 -10.23
C ARG A 131 9.92 1.61 -9.63
N VAL A 132 9.09 1.68 -8.60
CA VAL A 132 8.97 2.87 -7.75
C VAL A 132 9.53 2.53 -6.38
N ALA A 133 10.56 3.26 -5.96
CA ALA A 133 11.13 3.15 -4.62
C ALA A 133 10.92 4.47 -3.88
N ILE A 134 10.38 4.38 -2.66
CA ILE A 134 10.04 5.50 -1.82
C ILE A 134 10.83 5.34 -0.52
N PRO A 135 11.89 6.14 -0.33
CA PRO A 135 12.70 6.09 0.87
C PRO A 135 11.84 6.32 2.12
N ALA A 136 12.21 5.70 3.24
CA ALA A 136 11.51 5.81 4.52
C ALA A 136 11.29 7.29 4.94
N SER A 137 12.24 8.17 4.65
CA SER A 137 12.16 9.62 4.90
C SER A 137 11.02 10.31 4.15
N ASP A 138 10.59 9.73 3.04
CA ASP A 138 9.67 10.32 2.07
C ASP A 138 8.30 9.64 2.10
N VAL A 139 8.16 8.47 2.74
CA VAL A 139 6.91 7.70 2.82
C VAL A 139 5.73 8.55 3.26
N SER A 140 5.82 9.30 4.36
CA SER A 140 4.70 10.14 4.81
C SER A 140 4.31 11.22 3.80
N SER A 141 5.31 11.82 3.13
CA SER A 141 5.07 12.84 2.09
C SER A 141 4.43 12.23 0.85
N PHE A 142 4.84 11.01 0.48
CA PHE A 142 4.21 10.27 -0.61
C PHE A 142 2.77 9.89 -0.27
N LEU A 143 2.53 9.24 0.87
CA LEU A 143 1.21 8.76 1.26
C LEU A 143 0.19 9.90 1.39
N SER A 144 0.62 11.09 1.80
CA SER A 144 -0.22 12.30 1.86
C SER A 144 -0.32 13.07 0.54
N ALA A 145 0.13 12.48 -0.59
CA ALA A 145 0.15 13.08 -1.92
C ALA A 145 0.90 14.43 -2.01
N ARG A 146 1.90 14.65 -1.15
CA ARG A 146 2.80 15.82 -1.20
C ARG A 146 4.01 15.60 -2.09
N ARG A 147 4.41 14.34 -2.32
CA ARG A 147 5.47 13.96 -3.26
C ARG A 147 4.98 12.85 -4.19
N PRO A 148 5.27 12.95 -5.50
CA PRO A 148 4.91 11.90 -6.46
C PRO A 148 5.80 10.66 -6.29
N GLY A 149 5.24 9.50 -6.61
CA GLY A 149 6.00 8.26 -6.75
C GLY A 149 6.72 8.26 -8.11
N ARG A 150 8.06 8.30 -8.11
CA ARG A 150 8.83 8.32 -9.35
C ARG A 150 9.20 6.89 -9.79
N ILE A 151 8.88 6.57 -11.03
CA ILE A 151 9.37 5.34 -11.67
C ILE A 151 10.83 5.56 -12.09
N SER A 152 11.69 4.57 -11.81
CA SER A 152 13.10 4.54 -12.21
C SER A 152 13.35 4.86 -13.69
N ASP A 153 12.41 4.48 -14.56
CA ASP A 153 12.52 4.57 -16.03
C ASP A 153 11.57 5.63 -16.66
N GLY A 154 10.93 6.43 -15.79
CA GLY A 154 10.16 7.64 -16.14
C GLY A 154 8.74 7.38 -16.66
N VAL A 155 7.75 8.00 -16.01
CA VAL A 155 6.42 8.22 -16.61
C VAL A 155 6.48 9.49 -17.47
N ALA A 156 5.74 9.53 -18.57
CA ALA A 156 5.47 10.80 -19.24
C ALA A 156 4.72 11.75 -18.27
N PRO A 157 5.11 13.05 -18.14
CA PRO A 157 4.59 13.97 -17.12
C PRO A 157 3.06 14.13 -17.06
N ARG A 158 2.34 13.88 -18.17
CA ARG A 158 0.89 14.10 -18.26
C ARG A 158 0.05 13.01 -17.57
N ALA A 159 0.64 11.88 -17.17
CA ALA A 159 -0.08 10.78 -16.51
C ALA A 159 0.29 10.60 -15.02
N GLN A 160 1.15 11.47 -14.47
CA GLN A 160 1.75 11.28 -13.15
C GLN A 160 0.71 11.29 -12.02
N SER A 161 -0.30 12.18 -12.05
CA SER A 161 -1.31 12.25 -10.99
C SER A 161 -2.22 11.02 -10.95
N VAL A 162 -2.62 10.49 -12.12
CA VAL A 162 -3.40 9.24 -12.20
C VAL A 162 -2.56 8.06 -11.71
N PHE A 163 -1.26 8.07 -12.04
CA PHE A 163 -0.34 7.03 -11.60
C PHE A 163 -0.08 7.07 -10.08
N ASP A 164 0.13 8.24 -9.50
CA ASP A 164 0.29 8.41 -8.05
C ASP A 164 -0.99 7.97 -7.29
N GLU A 165 -2.18 8.27 -7.82
CA GLU A 165 -3.45 7.79 -7.24
C GLU A 165 -3.53 6.25 -7.26
N GLN A 166 -3.07 5.61 -8.34
CA GLN A 166 -2.97 4.16 -8.43
C GLN A 166 -1.98 3.59 -7.43
N LEU A 167 -0.80 4.21 -7.25
CA LEU A 167 0.18 3.76 -6.25
C LEU A 167 -0.39 3.83 -4.83
N LEU A 168 -1.13 4.90 -4.50
CA LEU A 168 -1.81 5.02 -3.20
C LEU A 168 -2.89 3.96 -3.03
N ALA A 169 -3.66 3.68 -4.08
CA ALA A 169 -4.67 2.62 -4.07
C ALA A 169 -4.03 1.24 -3.82
N LEU A 170 -2.93 0.93 -4.52
CA LEU A 170 -2.16 -0.30 -4.30
C LEU A 170 -1.65 -0.40 -2.86
N ALA A 171 -1.14 0.70 -2.30
CA ALA A 171 -0.65 0.74 -0.93
C ALA A 171 -1.74 0.41 0.10
N ARG A 172 -2.96 0.95 -0.08
CA ARG A 172 -4.12 0.68 0.80
C ARG A 172 -4.59 -0.77 0.72
N MET A 173 -4.42 -1.41 -0.42
CA MET A 173 -4.92 -2.76 -0.66
C MET A 173 -3.97 -3.85 -0.16
N ALA A 174 -2.74 -3.50 0.25
CA ALA A 174 -1.73 -4.44 0.74
C ALA A 174 -1.76 -4.57 2.28
N PRO A 175 -2.46 -5.57 2.85
CA PRO A 175 -2.57 -5.71 4.29
C PRO A 175 -1.20 -6.01 4.91
N GLY A 176 -0.90 -5.37 6.04
CA GLY A 176 0.34 -5.59 6.79
C GLY A 176 1.57 -4.85 6.27
N VAL A 177 1.47 -4.15 5.12
CA VAL A 177 2.57 -3.32 4.59
C VAL A 177 2.57 -1.93 5.23
N LEU A 178 1.39 -1.32 5.36
CA LEU A 178 1.21 -0.02 5.98
C LEU A 178 0.75 -0.17 7.43
N SER A 179 1.25 0.71 8.30
CA SER A 179 0.67 0.90 9.62
C SER A 179 -0.77 1.42 9.52
N PRO A 180 -1.59 1.31 10.59
CA PRO A 180 -2.91 1.94 10.63
C PRO A 180 -2.86 3.45 10.33
N GLY A 181 -1.87 4.18 10.86
CA GLY A 181 -1.68 5.60 10.60
C GLY A 181 -1.27 5.90 9.15
N GLU A 182 -0.41 5.07 8.56
CA GLU A 182 -0.03 5.19 7.15
C GLU A 182 -1.17 4.87 6.19
N ASN A 183 -2.04 3.92 6.54
CA ASN A 183 -3.27 3.65 5.80
C ASN A 183 -4.19 4.88 5.77
N LEU A 184 -4.32 5.58 6.91
CA LEU A 184 -5.04 6.85 6.96
C LEU A 184 -4.39 7.92 6.08
N MET A 185 -3.05 8.04 6.12
CA MET A 185 -2.33 8.98 5.25
C MET A 185 -2.60 8.68 3.78
N ALA A 186 -2.52 7.41 3.36
CA ALA A 186 -2.76 6.97 1.99
C ALA A 186 -4.21 7.28 1.54
N ALA A 187 -5.18 7.03 2.41
CA ALA A 187 -6.59 7.33 2.17
C ALA A 187 -6.82 8.83 1.98
N TYR A 188 -6.24 9.65 2.85
CA TYR A 188 -6.28 11.11 2.73
C TYR A 188 -5.59 11.60 1.45
N GLY A 189 -4.39 11.09 1.13
CA GLY A 189 -3.67 11.43 -0.09
C GLY A 189 -4.51 11.12 -1.34
N GLN A 190 -5.14 9.95 -1.39
CA GLN A 190 -6.01 9.57 -2.50
C GLN A 190 -7.20 10.53 -2.66
N THR A 191 -7.85 10.91 -1.56
CA THR A 191 -8.95 11.90 -1.57
C THR A 191 -8.47 13.26 -2.05
N ARG A 192 -7.31 13.73 -1.57
CA ARG A 192 -6.69 14.99 -2.02
C ARG A 192 -6.42 14.97 -3.53
N MET A 193 -5.92 13.86 -4.06
CA MET A 193 -5.69 13.68 -5.50
C MET A 193 -6.99 13.69 -6.31
N ARG A 194 -8.04 13.01 -5.83
CA ARG A 194 -9.35 13.01 -6.48
C ARG A 194 -9.97 14.40 -6.55
N LEU A 195 -9.87 15.18 -5.47
CA LEU A 195 -10.30 16.57 -5.43
C LEU A 195 -9.53 17.44 -6.43
N GLN A 196 -8.21 17.26 -6.52
CA GLN A 196 -7.38 17.96 -7.49
C GLN A 196 -7.75 17.61 -8.94
N MET A 197 -7.93 16.32 -9.25
CA MET A 197 -8.32 15.86 -10.59
C MET A 197 -9.76 16.27 -10.96
N GLY A 198 -10.64 16.40 -9.98
CA GLY A 198 -12.02 16.89 -10.14
C GLY A 198 -12.14 18.41 -10.30
N GLY A 199 -11.03 19.15 -10.39
CA GLY A 199 -11.04 20.60 -10.54
C GLY A 199 -11.40 21.37 -9.26
N GLN A 200 -11.35 20.71 -8.09
CA GLN A 200 -11.66 21.30 -6.80
C GLN A 200 -10.48 21.10 -5.82
N PRO A 201 -9.27 21.58 -6.15
CA PRO A 201 -8.11 21.41 -5.28
C PRO A 201 -8.35 22.10 -3.94
N LEU A 202 -7.87 21.46 -2.86
CA LEU A 202 -7.81 22.10 -1.56
C LEU A 202 -6.88 23.33 -1.64
N SER A 203 -7.28 24.44 -1.03
CA SER A 203 -6.36 25.56 -0.80
C SER A 203 -5.19 25.09 0.05
N GLU A 204 -4.02 25.73 -0.09
CA GLU A 204 -2.83 25.38 0.69
C GLU A 204 -3.09 25.48 2.21
N ALA A 205 -3.84 26.50 2.64
CA ALA A 205 -4.26 26.67 4.02
C ALA A 205 -5.15 25.52 4.52
N ASN A 206 -6.12 25.06 3.72
CA ASN A 206 -6.98 23.94 4.09
C ASN A 206 -6.24 22.61 4.06
N ALA A 207 -5.36 22.41 3.07
CA ALA A 207 -4.50 21.24 3.01
C ALA A 207 -3.63 21.15 4.28
N ALA A 208 -2.99 22.24 4.71
CA ALA A 208 -2.17 22.28 5.92
C ALA A 208 -2.96 21.94 7.20
N LYS A 209 -4.18 22.48 7.33
CA LYS A 209 -5.08 22.17 8.46
C LYS A 209 -5.45 20.69 8.50
N ILE A 210 -5.78 20.10 7.35
CA ILE A 210 -6.14 18.67 7.29
C ILE A 210 -4.90 17.79 7.47
N ASP A 211 -3.75 18.17 6.92
CA ASP A 211 -2.47 17.49 7.13
C ASP A 211 -2.13 17.40 8.64
N GLN A 212 -2.44 18.45 9.42
CA GLN A 212 -2.31 18.42 10.88
C GLN A 212 -3.24 17.40 11.53
N VAL A 213 -4.52 17.37 11.14
CA VAL A 213 -5.49 16.39 11.65
C VAL A 213 -5.06 14.96 11.35
N VAL A 214 -4.69 14.69 10.10
CA VAL A 214 -4.20 13.39 9.64
C VAL A 214 -2.95 12.99 10.41
N GLY A 215 -2.01 13.91 10.62
CA GLY A 215 -0.79 13.65 11.39
C GLY A 215 -1.08 13.27 12.85
N VAL A 216 -1.99 13.98 13.52
CA VAL A 216 -2.40 13.65 14.89
C VAL A 216 -3.05 12.27 14.97
N LEU A 217 -4.03 12.00 14.10
CA LEU A 217 -4.75 10.74 14.09
C LEU A 217 -3.83 9.57 13.71
N ALA A 218 -2.95 9.73 12.73
CA ALA A 218 -2.01 8.68 12.33
C ALA A 218 -1.07 8.27 13.46
N ARG A 219 -0.53 9.25 14.21
CA ARG A 219 0.29 8.96 15.41
C ARG A 219 -0.50 8.21 16.49
N GLY A 220 -1.76 8.62 16.72
CA GLY A 220 -2.63 7.95 17.69
C GLY A 220 -2.93 6.50 17.29
N LEU A 221 -3.22 6.25 16.01
CA LEU A 221 -3.45 4.92 15.46
C LEU A 221 -2.21 4.02 15.53
N ASP A 222 -1.01 4.60 15.40
CA ASP A 222 0.27 3.90 15.48
C ASP A 222 0.77 3.73 16.92
N GLY A 223 -0.05 4.08 17.92
CA GLY A 223 0.26 3.88 19.33
C GLY A 223 1.30 4.84 19.89
N GLN A 224 1.58 5.95 19.22
CA GLN A 224 2.54 6.97 19.68
C GLN A 224 1.97 7.90 20.77
N GLY A 225 0.79 7.59 21.30
CA GLY A 225 0.07 8.40 22.27
C GLY A 225 -0.76 9.50 21.62
N ILE A 226 -1.94 9.75 22.18
CA ILE A 226 -2.82 10.86 21.81
C ILE A 226 -3.38 11.47 23.09
N SER A 227 -3.33 12.80 23.22
CA SER A 227 -3.87 13.49 24.39
C SER A 227 -5.34 13.90 24.20
N GLN A 228 -6.02 14.23 25.29
CA GLN A 228 -7.35 14.85 25.22
C GLN A 228 -7.33 16.16 24.44
N GLY A 229 -6.27 16.97 24.61
CA GLY A 229 -6.08 18.22 23.90
C GLY A 229 -5.96 18.02 22.38
N ASP A 230 -5.28 16.95 21.96
CA ASP A 230 -5.17 16.58 20.54
C ASP A 230 -6.53 16.21 19.95
N LEU A 231 -7.29 15.34 20.62
CA LEU A 231 -8.63 14.92 20.17
C LEU A 231 -9.61 16.09 20.13
N SER A 232 -9.64 16.92 21.17
CA SER A 232 -10.45 18.14 21.20
C SER A 232 -10.05 19.13 20.09
N GLY A 233 -8.76 19.31 19.86
CA GLY A 233 -8.23 20.15 18.77
C GLY A 233 -8.65 19.65 17.39
N VAL A 234 -8.56 18.34 17.15
CA VAL A 234 -9.02 17.72 15.90
C VAL A 234 -10.51 17.94 15.68
N MET A 235 -11.34 17.67 16.70
CA MET A 235 -12.79 17.86 16.60
C MET A 235 -13.17 19.32 16.35
N GLN A 236 -12.49 20.26 17.03
CA GLN A 236 -12.70 21.68 16.84
C GLN A 236 -12.34 22.10 15.41
N LEU A 237 -11.19 21.66 14.90
CA LEU A 237 -10.73 21.99 13.55
C LEU A 237 -11.66 21.43 12.47
N LEU A 238 -12.14 20.20 12.63
CA LEU A 238 -13.14 19.61 11.72
C LEU A 238 -14.49 20.35 11.79
N SER A 239 -14.92 20.74 13.00
CA SER A 239 -16.09 21.59 13.19
C SER A 239 -15.94 22.95 12.49
N ASP A 240 -14.77 23.58 12.57
CA ASP A 240 -14.53 24.89 11.96
C ASP A 240 -14.48 24.79 10.42
N LEU A 241 -13.85 23.75 9.88
CA LEU A 241 -13.86 23.45 8.44
C LEU A 241 -15.27 23.19 7.88
N SER A 242 -16.16 22.58 8.69
CA SER A 242 -17.54 22.24 8.26
C SER A 242 -18.52 23.39 8.40
N ARG A 243 -18.36 24.23 9.42
CA ARG A 243 -19.27 25.35 9.71
C ARG A 243 -18.94 26.62 8.92
N GLY A 244 -17.87 26.62 8.13
CA GLY A 244 -17.55 27.68 7.18
C GLY A 244 -17.38 29.05 7.84
N ARG A 245 -16.82 29.11 9.05
CA ARG A 245 -16.48 30.39 9.68
C ARG A 245 -15.17 30.89 9.05
N ALA A 246 -15.32 31.77 8.04
CA ALA A 246 -14.32 32.43 7.19
C ALA A 246 -14.11 31.80 5.78
N ALA A 247 -13.43 32.55 4.91
CA ALA A 247 -13.14 32.30 3.48
C ALA A 247 -12.45 30.95 3.14
N ASP A 248 -12.34 30.06 4.12
CA ASP A 248 -11.67 28.77 4.13
C ASP A 248 -12.66 27.58 4.17
N ALA A 249 -13.96 27.82 4.02
CA ALA A 249 -14.96 26.75 4.04
C ALA A 249 -14.72 25.73 2.91
N LEU A 250 -14.72 24.44 3.24
CA LEU A 250 -14.65 23.40 2.22
C LEU A 250 -16.02 23.24 1.54
N PRO A 251 -16.06 23.04 0.21
CA PRO A 251 -17.29 22.62 -0.45
C PRO A 251 -17.88 21.38 0.23
N GLY A 252 -19.19 21.34 0.42
CA GLY A 252 -19.85 20.27 1.19
C GLY A 252 -19.50 18.84 0.72
N HIS A 253 -19.31 18.65 -0.59
CA HIS A 253 -18.85 17.38 -1.15
C HIS A 253 -17.41 17.02 -0.76
N ALA A 254 -16.47 17.99 -0.83
CA ALA A 254 -15.10 17.78 -0.40
C ALA A 254 -15.01 17.46 1.09
N MET A 255 -15.84 18.12 1.90
CA MET A 255 -15.93 17.83 3.33
C MET A 255 -16.49 16.43 3.60
N ALA A 256 -17.55 16.01 2.88
CA ALA A 256 -18.11 14.67 3.01
C ALA A 256 -17.08 13.56 2.69
N LEU A 257 -16.31 13.72 1.61
CA LEU A 257 -15.25 12.77 1.23
C LEU A 257 -14.13 12.70 2.29
N LEU A 258 -13.72 13.85 2.83
CA LEU A 258 -12.69 13.88 3.87
C LEU A 258 -13.19 13.26 5.18
N VAL A 259 -14.42 13.60 5.60
CA VAL A 259 -15.02 13.03 6.81
C VAL A 259 -15.18 11.51 6.68
N SER A 260 -15.56 10.98 5.51
CA SER A 260 -15.69 9.53 5.33
C SER A 260 -14.38 8.77 5.54
N GLU A 261 -13.23 9.38 5.24
CA GLU A 261 -11.91 8.75 5.46
C GLU A 261 -11.38 9.00 6.89
N LEU A 262 -11.71 10.15 7.50
CA LEU A 262 -11.20 10.54 8.82
C LEU A 262 -12.02 9.98 9.99
N GLU A 263 -13.34 9.83 9.83
CA GLU A 263 -14.26 9.44 10.92
C GLU A 263 -13.91 8.07 11.54
N PRO A 264 -13.60 7.00 10.78
CA PRO A 264 -13.20 5.73 11.38
C PRO A 264 -11.97 5.86 12.27
N SER A 265 -10.98 6.64 11.80
CA SER A 265 -9.73 6.91 12.51
C SER A 265 -9.94 7.74 13.77
N LEU A 266 -10.82 8.74 13.72
CA LEU A 266 -11.20 9.54 14.88
C LEU A 266 -11.85 8.68 15.97
N ARG A 267 -12.78 7.80 15.59
CA ARG A 267 -13.42 6.87 16.54
C ARG A 267 -12.42 5.90 17.15
N ALA A 268 -11.51 5.35 16.34
CA ALA A 268 -10.48 4.43 16.80
C ALA A 268 -9.53 5.13 17.80
N CYS A 269 -9.05 6.33 17.48
CA CYS A 269 -8.22 7.11 18.40
C CYS A 269 -8.94 7.47 19.71
N GLY A 270 -10.24 7.80 19.66
CA GLY A 270 -11.04 8.01 20.86
C GLY A 270 -11.13 6.77 21.74
N ALA A 271 -11.36 5.60 21.13
CA ALA A 271 -11.38 4.32 21.86
C ALA A 271 -10.02 3.96 22.47
N ILE A 272 -8.92 4.23 21.76
CA ILE A 272 -7.54 4.04 22.25
C ILE A 272 -7.31 4.92 23.48
N TYR A 273 -7.69 6.21 23.40
CA TYR A 273 -7.57 7.14 24.52
C TYR A 273 -8.38 6.69 25.75
N ASP A 274 -9.65 6.34 25.55
CA ASP A 274 -10.52 5.90 26.65
C ASP A 274 -9.99 4.62 27.32
N ALA A 275 -9.42 3.70 26.54
CA ALA A 275 -8.79 2.50 27.07
C ALA A 275 -7.54 2.82 27.89
N ALA A 276 -6.69 3.74 27.42
CA ALA A 276 -5.51 4.19 28.15
C ALA A 276 -5.87 4.84 29.50
N MET A 277 -6.86 5.74 29.50
CA MET A 277 -7.33 6.39 30.73
C MET A 277 -7.95 5.42 31.72
N LYS A 278 -8.65 4.37 31.23
CA LYS A 278 -9.16 3.30 32.11
C LYS A 278 -8.02 2.50 32.72
N ALA A 279 -6.99 2.17 31.95
CA ALA A 279 -5.83 1.44 32.42
C ALA A 279 -5.06 2.22 33.50
N GLU A 280 -4.83 3.52 33.31
CA GLU A 280 -4.18 4.39 34.29
C GLU A 280 -4.96 4.42 35.62
N ARG A 281 -6.29 4.59 35.56
CA ARG A 281 -7.15 4.59 36.76
C ARG A 281 -7.11 3.25 37.51
N THR A 282 -7.01 2.13 36.80
CA THR A 282 -6.88 0.82 37.46
C THR A 282 -5.52 0.64 38.13
N VAL A 283 -4.43 1.15 37.54
CA VAL A 283 -3.09 1.10 38.15
C VAL A 283 -3.03 2.00 39.40
N GLU A 284 -3.57 3.22 39.34
CA GLU A 284 -3.67 4.09 40.52
C GLU A 284 -4.51 3.46 41.65
N ALA A 285 -5.58 2.74 41.30
CA ALA A 285 -6.41 2.02 42.26
C ALA A 285 -5.69 0.83 42.91
N ASP A 286 -4.87 0.09 42.16
CA ASP A 286 -4.08 -1.03 42.68
C ASP A 286 -2.88 -0.57 43.53
N ASP A 287 -2.23 0.54 43.16
CA ASP A 287 -1.15 1.16 43.95
C ASP A 287 -1.67 1.73 45.26
N THR A 288 -2.85 2.37 45.24
CA THR A 288 -3.52 2.84 46.47
C THR A 288 -4.02 1.68 47.33
N ALA A 289 -4.53 0.60 46.73
CA ALA A 289 -4.91 -0.60 47.47
C ALA A 289 -3.70 -1.33 48.11
N SER A 290 -2.57 -1.42 47.40
CA SER A 290 -1.32 -1.99 47.94
C SER A 290 -0.70 -1.13 49.05
N ALA A 291 -0.83 0.20 48.97
CA ALA A 291 -0.37 1.11 50.03
C ALA A 291 -1.24 1.06 51.30
N MET A 292 -2.50 0.62 51.19
CA MET A 292 -3.44 0.50 52.32
C MET A 292 -3.53 -0.92 52.92
N ALA A 293 -2.80 -1.91 52.37
CA ALA A 293 -2.75 -3.25 52.93
C ALA A 293 -1.98 -3.26 54.26
N PRO A 294 -2.57 -3.76 55.37
CA PRO A 294 -1.87 -3.82 56.65
C PRO A 294 -0.73 -4.85 56.60
N ARG A 295 0.43 -4.45 57.15
CA ARG A 295 1.59 -5.34 57.38
C ARG A 295 1.31 -6.40 58.42
#